data_AF-A0A932S2V2-F1
#
_entry.id   AF-A0A932S2V2-F1
#
_cell.length_a   1.000
_cell.length_b   1.000
_cell.length_c   1.000
_cell.angle_alpha   90.00
_cell.angle_beta   90.00
_cell.angle_gamma   90.00
#
_symmetry.space_group_name_H-M   'P 1'
#
loop_
_entity.id
_entity.type
_entity.pdbx_description
1 polymer ?
#
loop_
_entity_poly.entity_id
_entity_poly.type
_entity_poly.pdbx_seq_one_letter_code
_entity_poly.pdbx_strand_id
1 'polypeptide(L)'
;MTDLVKFLVAVMIAISGLAQILTDPRITRDFRHKSLLALAVYAVHCAVGFAAVWLLLPKGPEAALGATAAVLGWIGFGMLGLIRFAPRLREPPRWLMHVGMADLACLMLIVGGVASAAKLI
;
A
#
# COMPACT_ATOMS: atom_id res chain seq x y z
N MET A 1 12.71 -51.37 -12.07
CA MET A 1 12.81 -50.72 -10.75
C MET A 1 12.97 -49.20 -10.85
N THR A 2 13.73 -48.70 -11.83
CA THR A 2 13.97 -47.27 -12.09
C THR A 2 12.73 -46.46 -12.48
N ASP A 3 11.80 -47.02 -13.25
CA ASP A 3 10.65 -46.24 -13.75
C ASP A 3 9.54 -46.09 -12.71
N LEU A 4 9.35 -47.10 -11.86
CA LEU A 4 8.48 -47.03 -10.69
C LEU A 4 8.95 -45.92 -9.72
N VAL A 5 10.25 -45.84 -9.45
CA VAL A 5 10.82 -44.81 -8.57
C VAL A 5 10.61 -43.41 -9.16
N LYS A 6 10.85 -43.22 -10.47
CA LYS A 6 10.60 -41.93 -11.15
C LYS A 6 9.13 -41.53 -11.09
N PHE A 7 8.22 -42.47 -11.31
CA PHE A 7 6.78 -42.22 -11.22
C PHE A 7 6.37 -41.81 -9.81
N LEU A 8 6.84 -42.51 -8.78
CA LEU A 8 6.56 -42.17 -7.38
C LEU A 8 7.09 -40.78 -7.00
N VAL A 9 8.31 -40.43 -7.44
CA VAL A 9 8.87 -39.10 -7.24
C VAL A 9 8.02 -38.02 -7.92
N ALA A 10 7.58 -38.24 -9.15
CA ALA A 10 6.72 -37.29 -9.87
C ALA A 10 5.37 -37.09 -9.16
N VAL A 11 4.76 -38.17 -8.66
CA VAL A 11 3.52 -38.10 -7.87
C VAL A 11 3.74 -37.34 -6.56
N MET A 12 4.83 -37.58 -5.85
CA MET A 12 5.15 -36.85 -4.61
C MET A 12 5.34 -35.35 -4.85
N ILE A 13 6.00 -34.96 -5.95
CA ILE A 13 6.15 -33.55 -6.35
C ILE A 13 4.78 -32.93 -6.65
N ALA A 14 3.92 -33.63 -7.40
CA ALA A 14 2.59 -33.15 -7.73
C ALA A 14 1.71 -32.96 -6.48
N ILE A 15 1.73 -33.91 -5.54
CA ILE A 15 1.01 -33.82 -4.26
C ILE A 15 1.54 -32.65 -3.43
N SER A 16 2.86 -32.47 -3.35
CA SER A 16 3.48 -31.35 -2.63
C SER A 16 3.07 -29.99 -3.22
N GLY A 17 3.08 -29.87 -4.54
CA GLY A 17 2.60 -28.66 -5.23
C GLY A 17 1.12 -28.39 -4.98
N LEU A 18 0.27 -29.43 -5.03
CA LEU A 18 -1.15 -29.31 -4.75
C LEU A 18 -1.41 -28.89 -3.30
N ALA A 19 -0.69 -29.49 -2.33
CA ALA A 19 -0.78 -29.11 -0.93
C ALA A 19 -0.37 -27.66 -0.70
N GLN A 20 0.70 -27.17 -1.35
CA GLN A 20 1.10 -25.76 -1.28
C GLN A 20 0.03 -24.82 -1.83
N ILE A 21 -0.62 -25.17 -2.95
CA ILE A 21 -1.72 -24.37 -3.51
C ILE A 21 -2.91 -24.35 -2.56
N LEU A 22 -3.32 -25.52 -2.04
CA LEU A 22 -4.49 -25.63 -1.16
C LEU A 22 -4.27 -24.98 0.21
N THR A 23 -3.02 -24.91 0.67
CA THR A 23 -2.63 -24.26 1.93
C THR A 23 -2.18 -22.82 1.75
N ASP A 24 -2.12 -22.29 0.52
CA ASP A 24 -1.70 -20.90 0.29
C ASP A 24 -2.74 -19.93 0.87
N PRO A 25 -2.41 -19.20 1.94
CA PRO A 25 -3.32 -18.23 2.56
C PRO A 25 -3.78 -17.14 1.59
N ARG A 26 -3.03 -16.86 0.50
CA ARG A 26 -3.39 -15.87 -0.54
C ARG A 26 -4.64 -16.25 -1.33
N ILE A 27 -4.96 -17.54 -1.41
CA ILE A 27 -6.09 -18.06 -2.19
C ILE A 27 -7.37 -18.05 -1.34
N THR A 28 -7.24 -17.92 -0.02
CA THR A 28 -8.39 -17.78 0.88
C THR A 28 -9.24 -16.56 0.49
N ARG A 29 -10.56 -16.74 0.51
CA ARG A 29 -11.53 -15.68 0.19
C ARG A 29 -11.32 -14.46 1.08
N ASP A 30 -10.99 -14.70 2.35
CA ASP A 30 -10.78 -13.66 3.35
C ASP A 30 -9.54 -12.82 3.08
N PHE A 31 -8.41 -13.44 2.72
CA PHE A 31 -7.19 -12.71 2.37
C PHE A 31 -7.44 -11.81 1.15
N ARG A 32 -8.11 -12.35 0.11
CA ARG A 32 -8.48 -11.58 -1.09
C ARG A 32 -9.43 -10.42 -0.76
N HIS A 33 -10.47 -10.68 0.02
CA HIS A 33 -11.46 -9.66 0.37
C HIS A 33 -10.83 -8.52 1.20
N LYS A 34 -10.05 -8.85 2.23
CA LYS A 34 -9.34 -7.85 3.05
C LYS A 34 -8.31 -7.07 2.23
N SER A 35 -7.60 -7.71 1.30
CA SER A 35 -6.66 -7.03 0.40
C SER A 35 -7.36 -6.05 -0.53
N LEU A 36 -8.46 -6.48 -1.15
CA LEU A 36 -9.27 -5.62 -2.04
C LEU A 36 -9.86 -4.44 -1.28
N LEU A 37 -10.37 -4.67 -0.06
CA LEU A 37 -10.90 -3.60 0.78
C LEU A 37 -9.81 -2.58 1.15
N ALA A 38 -8.63 -3.04 1.57
CA ALA A 38 -7.52 -2.16 1.90
C ALA A 38 -7.06 -1.33 0.69
N LEU A 39 -6.99 -1.95 -0.49
CA LEU A 39 -6.66 -1.26 -1.73
C LEU A 39 -7.75 -0.25 -2.13
N ALA A 40 -9.03 -0.60 -1.99
CA ALA A 40 -10.14 0.31 -2.28
C ALA A 40 -10.13 1.53 -1.35
N VAL A 41 -9.90 1.34 -0.05
CA VAL A 41 -9.75 2.44 0.91
C VAL A 41 -8.57 3.34 0.53
N TYR A 42 -7.43 2.76 0.15
CA TYR A 42 -6.28 3.53 -0.31
C TYR A 42 -6.54 4.27 -1.62
N ALA A 43 -7.28 3.68 -2.56
CA ALA A 43 -7.67 4.34 -3.80
C ALA A 43 -8.60 5.54 -3.54
N VAL A 44 -9.58 5.39 -2.64
CA VAL A 44 -10.44 6.50 -2.18
C VAL A 44 -9.61 7.59 -1.51
N HIS A 45 -8.67 7.21 -0.64
CA HIS A 45 -7.74 8.16 -0.01
C HIS A 45 -6.96 8.96 -1.06
N CYS A 46 -6.40 8.31 -2.07
CA CYS A 46 -5.70 9.00 -3.16
C CYS A 46 -6.63 9.93 -3.94
N ALA A 47 -7.85 9.47 -4.26
CA ALA A 47 -8.84 10.26 -4.99
C ALA A 47 -9.22 11.56 -4.24
N VAL A 48 -9.37 11.51 -2.92
CA VAL A 48 -9.62 12.70 -2.08
C VAL A 48 -8.46 13.69 -2.18
N GLY A 49 -7.21 13.21 -2.14
CA GLY A 49 -6.03 14.06 -2.29
C GLY A 49 -5.98 14.75 -3.66
N PHE A 50 -6.23 14.00 -4.74
CA PHE A 50 -6.27 14.57 -6.09
C PHE A 50 -7.44 15.54 -6.29
N ALA A 51 -8.61 15.24 -5.73
CA ALA A 51 -9.77 16.13 -5.77
C ALA A 51 -9.47 17.47 -5.06
N ALA A 52 -8.77 17.44 -3.92
CA ALA A 52 -8.36 18.65 -3.22
C ALA A 52 -7.42 19.51 -4.08
N VAL A 53 -6.45 18.91 -4.77
CA VAL A 53 -5.55 19.63 -5.69
C VAL A 53 -6.31 20.21 -6.88
N TRP A 54 -7.22 19.43 -7.46
CA TRP A 54 -8.03 19.86 -8.59
C TRP A 54 -8.90 21.08 -8.23
N LEU A 55 -9.51 21.07 -7.05
CA LEU A 55 -10.34 22.18 -6.57
C LEU A 55 -9.53 23.43 -6.24
N LEU A 56 -8.28 23.27 -5.81
CA LEU A 56 -7.43 24.36 -5.33
C LEU A 56 -6.42 24.87 -6.37
N LEU A 57 -6.38 24.27 -7.56
CA LEU A 57 -5.49 24.55 -8.71
C LEU A 57 -4.45 25.65 -8.44
N PRO A 58 -3.24 25.27 -7.99
CA PRO A 58 -2.24 26.24 -7.55
C PRO A 58 -1.82 27.17 -8.68
N LYS A 59 -1.75 28.48 -8.39
CA LYS A 59 -1.31 29.50 -9.35
C LYS A 59 0.16 29.82 -9.12
N GLY A 60 1.00 29.50 -10.10
CA GLY A 60 2.43 29.79 -10.07
C GLY A 60 3.30 28.63 -9.53
N PRO A 61 4.62 28.72 -9.75
CA PRO A 61 5.54 27.60 -9.51
C PRO A 61 5.67 27.24 -8.03
N GLU A 62 5.69 28.22 -7.14
CA GLU A 62 5.80 28.00 -5.68
C GLU A 62 4.56 27.31 -5.11
N ALA A 63 3.36 27.71 -5.58
CA ALA A 63 2.10 27.08 -5.20
C ALA A 63 2.04 25.62 -5.67
N ALA A 64 2.51 25.36 -6.90
CA ALA A 64 2.57 24.02 -7.48
C ALA A 64 3.54 23.10 -6.73
N LEU A 65 4.69 23.62 -6.30
CA LEU A 65 5.64 22.89 -5.46
C LEU A 65 5.03 22.54 -4.09
N GLY A 66 4.38 23.51 -3.44
CA GLY A 66 3.66 23.28 -2.18
C GLY A 66 2.58 22.21 -2.31
N ALA A 67 1.74 22.31 -3.35
CA ALA A 67 0.69 21.33 -3.63
C ALA A 67 1.27 19.94 -3.91
N THR A 68 2.37 19.85 -4.68
CA THR A 68 3.05 18.59 -4.97
C THR A 68 3.60 17.95 -3.69
N ALA A 69 4.27 18.73 -2.83
CA ALA A 69 4.76 18.26 -1.54
C ALA A 69 3.61 17.73 -0.66
N ALA A 70 2.48 18.45 -0.63
CA ALA A 70 1.30 18.03 0.12
C ALA A 70 0.72 16.70 -0.39
N VAL A 71 0.62 16.53 -1.71
CA VAL A 71 0.15 15.29 -2.34
C VAL A 71 1.09 14.13 -2.04
N LEU A 72 2.40 14.34 -2.14
CA LEU A 72 3.38 13.29 -1.83
C LEU A 72 3.30 12.87 -0.36
N GLY A 73 3.15 13.84 0.55
CA GLY A 73 2.89 13.57 1.96
C GLY A 73 1.60 12.80 2.18
N TRP A 74 0.51 13.18 1.49
CA TRP A 74 -0.80 12.53 1.57
C TRP A 74 -0.78 11.09 1.07
N ILE A 75 -0.20 10.85 -0.10
CA ILE A 75 -0.02 9.51 -0.69
C ILE A 75 0.87 8.66 0.23
N GLY A 76 1.99 9.21 0.69
CA GLY A 76 2.90 8.55 1.63
C GLY A 76 2.20 8.14 2.93
N PHE A 77 1.37 9.03 3.49
CA PHE A 77 0.60 8.74 4.70
C PHE A 77 -0.41 7.61 4.47
N GLY A 78 -1.12 7.65 3.35
CA GLY A 78 -2.02 6.56 2.93
C GLY A 78 -1.28 5.24 2.75
N MET A 79 -0.06 5.28 2.19
CA MET A 79 0.77 4.09 2.00
C MET A 79 1.22 3.50 3.34
N LEU A 80 1.57 4.31 4.34
CA LEU A 80 1.87 3.83 5.69
C LEU A 80 0.64 3.14 6.33
N GLY A 81 -0.56 3.69 6.11
CA GLY A 81 -1.81 3.05 6.48
C GLY A 81 -2.02 1.71 5.76
N LEU A 82 -1.84 1.69 4.44
CA LEU A 82 -1.98 0.48 3.62
C LEU A 82 -1.00 -0.60 4.06
N ILE A 83 0.24 -0.23 4.36
CA ILE A 83 1.22 -1.08 5.02
C ILE A 83 0.51 -1.62 6.27
N ARG A 84 0.30 -0.82 7.32
CA ARG A 84 -0.20 -1.30 8.63
C ARG A 84 -1.44 -2.22 8.56
N PHE A 85 -2.41 -1.93 7.71
CA PHE A 85 -3.72 -2.60 7.72
C PHE A 85 -3.92 -3.66 6.64
N ALA A 86 -3.11 -3.70 5.58
CA ALA A 86 -3.27 -4.75 4.56
C ALA A 86 -2.87 -6.12 5.14
N PRO A 87 -3.61 -7.19 4.81
CA PRO A 87 -3.22 -8.56 5.16
C PRO A 87 -1.95 -8.97 4.43
N ARG A 88 -1.02 -9.65 5.12
CA ARG A 88 0.31 -9.97 4.57
C ARG A 88 0.79 -11.32 5.08
N LEU A 89 1.69 -11.92 4.30
CA LEU A 89 2.36 -13.16 4.70
C LEU A 89 3.61 -12.92 5.57
N ARG A 90 4.14 -11.70 5.53
CA ARG A 90 5.34 -11.30 6.26
C ARG A 90 5.06 -9.98 6.95
N GLU A 91 5.36 -9.92 8.25
CA GLU A 91 5.26 -8.68 9.01
C GLU A 91 6.32 -7.68 8.53
N PRO A 92 5.95 -6.40 8.35
CA PRO A 92 6.93 -5.36 8.08
C PRO A 92 7.78 -5.07 9.34
N PRO A 93 8.86 -4.30 9.20
CA PRO A 93 9.61 -3.80 10.35
C PRO A 93 8.72 -3.16 11.42
N ARG A 94 8.96 -3.47 12.70
CA ARG A 94 8.13 -3.00 13.84
C ARG A 94 7.97 -1.49 13.92
N TRP A 95 8.98 -0.74 13.46
CA TRP A 95 8.94 0.72 13.43
C TRP A 95 7.93 1.29 12.43
N LEU A 96 7.56 0.54 11.38
CA LEU A 96 6.51 0.92 10.44
C LEU A 96 5.10 0.58 10.95
N MET A 97 5.00 -0.30 11.94
CA MET A 97 3.70 -0.74 12.49
C MET A 97 3.07 0.27 13.45
N HIS A 98 3.85 1.24 13.91
CA HIS A 98 3.41 2.26 14.86
C HIS A 98 3.51 3.64 14.24
N VAL A 99 2.76 4.58 14.80
CA VAL A 99 2.93 6.01 14.48
C VAL A 99 4.34 6.42 14.91
N GLY A 100 5.09 7.01 13.99
CA GLY A 100 6.48 7.39 14.23
C GLY A 100 6.98 8.47 13.29
N MET A 101 8.29 8.51 13.09
CA MET A 101 8.94 9.57 12.30
C MET A 101 8.46 9.63 10.85
N ALA A 102 8.09 8.50 10.25
CA ALA A 102 7.55 8.46 8.89
C ALA A 102 6.19 9.19 8.80
N ASP A 103 5.30 8.98 9.78
CA ASP A 103 4.03 9.69 9.86
C ASP A 103 4.23 11.18 10.04
N LEU A 104 5.13 11.56 10.94
CA LEU A 104 5.46 12.96 11.19
C LEU A 104 6.02 13.63 9.94
N ALA A 105 6.90 12.95 9.20
CA ALA A 105 7.43 13.47 7.93
C ALA A 105 6.31 13.67 6.89
N CYS A 106 5.41 12.70 6.74
CA CYS A 106 4.24 12.83 5.86
C CYS A 106 3.32 13.99 6.29
N LEU A 107 3.03 14.12 7.58
CA LEU A 107 2.22 15.20 8.13
C LEU A 107 2.88 16.57 7.94
N MET A 108 4.19 16.68 8.14
CA MET A 108 4.94 17.91 7.87
C MET A 108 4.90 18.29 6.39
N LEU A 109 5.03 17.32 5.49
CA LEU A 109 4.88 17.57 4.05
C LEU A 109 3.47 18.02 3.67
N ILE A 110 2.43 17.41 4.26
CA ILE A 110 1.03 17.81 4.06
C ILE A 110 0.83 19.24 4.57
N VAL A 111 1.11 19.51 5.84
CA VAL A 111 0.86 20.82 6.47
C VAL A 111 1.72 21.91 5.83
N GLY A 112 3.01 21.67 5.67
CA GLY A 112 3.94 22.64 5.06
C GLY A 112 3.64 22.87 3.59
N GLY A 113 3.33 21.82 2.84
CA GLY A 113 2.94 21.91 1.43
C GLY A 113 1.63 22.68 1.24
N VAL A 114 0.60 22.37 2.03
CA VAL A 114 -0.68 23.11 2.01
C VAL A 114 -0.48 24.56 2.42
N ALA A 115 0.29 24.84 3.49
CA ALA A 115 0.58 26.21 3.92
C ALA A 115 1.34 27.01 2.87
N SER A 116 2.26 26.37 2.13
CA SER A 116 2.98 26.99 1.02
C SER A 116 2.07 27.25 -0.17
N ALA A 117 1.20 26.29 -0.51
CA ALA A 117 0.26 26.44 -1.61
C ALA A 117 -0.79 27.53 -1.31
N ALA A 118 -1.36 27.53 -0.11
CA ALA A 118 -2.44 28.42 0.30
C ALA A 118 -2.04 29.90 0.37
N LYS A 119 -0.75 30.22 0.54
CA LYS A 119 -0.26 31.61 0.48
C LYS A 119 -0.35 32.23 -0.92
N LEU A 120 -0.61 31.41 -1.94
CA LEU A 120 -0.43 31.74 -3.35
C LEU A 120 -1.65 31.34 -4.23
N ILE A 121 -2.77 30.97 -3.59
CA ILE A 121 -4.08 30.74 -4.25
C ILE A 121 -4.85 32.07 -4.29
#